data_AF-A0A8J7PIQ6-F1
#
_entry.id   AF-A0A8J7PIQ6-F1
#
_cell.length_a   1.000
_cell.length_b   1.000
_cell.length_c   1.000
_cell.angle_alpha   90.00
_cell.angle_beta   90.00
_cell.angle_gamma   90.00
#
_symmetry.space_group_name_H-M   'P 1'
#
loop_
_entity.id
_entity.type
_entity.pdbx_description
1 polymer ?
#
loop_
_entity_poly.entity_id
_entity_poly.type
_entity_poly.pdbx_seq_one_letter_code
_entity_poly.pdbx_strand_id
1 'polypeptide(L)'
;MSSEKSPDRIQRADSDALETAQAERVGRDFLWHYGRVTRLGSYDVLSETKDRRSVTILWESGGLSCQYGQISDDHWEILKMAFMSTGMISVLSDQTGEDWMYDLRFLEAVR
;
A
#
# COMPACT_ATOMS: atom_id res chain seq x y z
N MET A 1 -29.42 24.16 -14.67
CA MET A 1 -28.45 24.18 -13.55
C MET A 1 -28.43 22.78 -12.97
N SER A 2 -27.54 21.93 -13.46
CA SER A 2 -27.39 20.55 -12.98
C SER A 2 -26.15 20.53 -12.10
N SER A 3 -26.33 20.39 -10.79
CA SER A 3 -25.21 20.12 -9.89
C SER A 3 -24.89 18.64 -9.96
N GLU A 4 -23.82 18.29 -10.69
CA GLU A 4 -23.16 17.00 -10.57
C GLU A 4 -22.58 16.89 -9.15
N LYS A 5 -23.05 15.91 -8.39
CA LYS A 5 -22.46 15.52 -7.11
C LYS A 5 -21.18 14.72 -7.41
N SER A 6 -20.03 15.35 -7.26
CA SER A 6 -18.72 14.69 -7.30
C SER A 6 -18.58 13.72 -6.10
N PRO A 7 -18.13 12.48 -6.29
CA PRO A 7 -17.96 11.51 -5.21
C PRO A 7 -16.61 11.60 -4.46
N ASP A 8 -15.78 12.61 -4.71
CA ASP A 8 -14.35 12.64 -4.31
C ASP A 8 -14.06 13.12 -2.87
N ARG A 9 -15.09 13.33 -2.03
CA ARG A 9 -14.92 14.08 -0.77
C ARG A 9 -14.83 13.23 0.50
N ILE A 10 -15.25 11.97 0.46
CA ILE A 10 -15.33 11.15 1.69
C ILE A 10 -14.04 10.35 1.94
N GLN A 11 -13.32 9.92 0.89
CA GLN A 11 -12.09 9.13 1.06
C GLN A 11 -10.88 9.97 1.51
N ARG A 12 -10.73 11.20 1.02
CA ARG A 12 -9.60 12.08 1.37
C ARG A 12 -9.60 12.46 2.86
N ALA A 13 -10.79 12.65 3.44
CA ALA A 13 -10.94 12.99 4.85
C ALA A 13 -10.48 11.87 5.81
N ASP A 14 -10.59 10.60 5.42
CA ASP A 14 -10.14 9.46 6.23
C ASP A 14 -8.60 9.33 6.17
N SER A 15 -8.04 9.53 4.98
CA SER A 15 -6.59 9.55 4.71
C SER A 15 -5.88 10.70 5.43
N ASP A 16 -6.45 11.91 5.37
CA ASP A 16 -5.92 13.12 6.00
C ASP A 16 -5.98 13.03 7.55
N ALA A 17 -7.03 12.39 8.09
CA ALA A 17 -7.18 12.15 9.52
C ALA A 17 -6.16 11.12 10.04
N LEU A 18 -5.89 10.07 9.26
CA LEU A 18 -4.87 9.07 9.58
C LEU A 18 -3.45 9.67 9.55
N GLU A 19 -3.16 10.50 8.54
CA GLU A 19 -1.91 11.26 8.42
C GLU A 19 -1.68 12.15 9.64
N THR A 20 -2.67 12.98 9.99
CA THR A 20 -2.58 13.91 11.14
C THR A 20 -2.35 13.16 12.45
N ALA A 21 -3.11 12.07 12.68
CA ALA A 21 -3.00 11.28 13.90
C ALA A 21 -1.65 10.56 14.06
N GLN A 22 -0.95 10.29 12.96
CA GLN A 22 0.36 9.63 12.98
C GLN A 22 1.54 10.60 12.97
N ALA A 23 1.46 11.70 12.21
CA ALA A 23 2.48 12.75 12.20
C ALA A 23 2.64 13.42 13.59
N GLU A 24 1.52 13.68 14.28
CA GLU A 24 1.52 14.24 15.65
C GLU A 24 2.19 13.32 16.67
N ARG A 25 2.22 12.01 16.41
CA ARG A 25 2.75 11.01 17.34
C ARG A 25 4.28 10.88 17.30
N VAL A 26 4.94 11.30 16.22
CA VAL A 26 6.37 10.98 16.00
C VAL A 26 7.20 12.18 15.50
N GLY A 27 6.59 13.32 15.14
CA GLY A 27 7.35 14.47 14.64
C GLY A 27 8.11 14.15 13.34
N ARG A 28 7.56 13.24 12.54
CA ARG A 28 8.09 12.81 11.25
C ARG A 28 7.10 13.16 10.16
N ASP A 29 7.62 13.55 9.00
CA ASP A 29 6.81 13.85 7.82
C ASP A 29 6.40 12.54 7.16
N PHE A 30 5.14 12.15 7.35
CA PHE A 30 4.56 11.01 6.65
C PHE A 30 4.03 11.46 5.30
N LEU A 31 4.27 10.65 4.26
CA LEU A 31 3.80 10.92 2.91
C LEU A 31 3.01 9.73 2.37
N TRP A 32 1.94 10.04 1.65
CA TRP A 32 1.15 9.05 0.92
C TRP A 32 1.79 8.72 -0.42
N HIS A 33 1.93 7.42 -0.68
CA HIS A 33 2.43 6.88 -1.93
C HIS A 33 1.41 5.93 -2.54
N TYR A 34 1.11 6.15 -3.82
CA TYR A 34 0.11 5.37 -4.55
C TYR A 34 0.75 4.47 -5.58
N GLY A 35 0.24 3.26 -5.70
CA GLY A 35 0.78 2.27 -6.61
C GLY A 35 -0.24 1.24 -7.05
N ARG A 36 0.17 0.41 -8.00
CA ARG A 36 -0.60 -0.68 -8.54
C ARG A 36 0.12 -2.01 -8.35
N VAL A 37 -0.53 -2.96 -7.70
CA VAL A 37 -0.08 -4.35 -7.64
C VAL A 37 -0.22 -4.95 -9.03
N THR A 38 0.92 -5.29 -9.64
CA THR A 38 0.99 -5.86 -11.00
C THR A 38 1.26 -7.36 -11.01
N ARG A 39 1.83 -7.89 -9.92
CA ARG A 39 2.08 -9.32 -9.76
C ARG A 39 2.00 -9.73 -8.29
N LEU A 40 1.39 -10.88 -8.05
CA LEU A 40 1.48 -11.63 -6.79
C LEU A 40 2.02 -13.03 -7.06
N GLY A 41 2.78 -13.56 -6.11
CA GLY A 41 3.26 -14.94 -6.15
C GLY A 41 3.45 -15.50 -4.74
N SER A 42 3.17 -16.79 -4.58
CA SER A 42 3.50 -17.56 -3.38
C SER A 42 4.13 -18.88 -3.83
N TYR A 43 5.29 -19.24 -3.27
CA TYR A 43 5.99 -20.48 -3.63
C TYR A 43 5.94 -21.46 -2.47
N ASP A 44 5.29 -22.60 -2.68
CA ASP A 44 5.41 -23.75 -1.79
C ASP A 44 6.57 -24.63 -2.26
N VAL A 45 7.72 -24.48 -1.61
CA VAL A 45 8.84 -25.43 -1.78
C VAL A 45 8.94 -26.23 -0.50
N LEU A 46 8.82 -27.55 -0.65
CA LEU A 46 8.85 -28.57 0.40
C LEU A 46 9.61 -28.15 1.66
N SER A 47 8.83 -27.99 2.74
CA SER A 47 9.20 -27.93 4.16
C SER A 47 10.07 -26.76 4.67
N GLU A 48 9.58 -26.16 5.75
CA GLU A 48 10.27 -25.36 6.79
C GLU A 48 10.32 -23.83 6.68
N THR A 49 10.06 -23.19 5.54
CA THR A 49 9.98 -21.70 5.48
C THR A 49 8.57 -21.22 5.17
N LYS A 50 7.93 -20.58 6.18
CA LYS A 50 6.51 -20.19 6.16
C LYS A 50 6.14 -19.03 5.24
N ASP A 51 7.10 -18.32 4.64
CA ASP A 51 6.79 -17.09 3.90
C ASP A 51 7.67 -16.88 2.67
N ARG A 52 7.23 -17.41 1.53
CA ARG A 52 7.78 -17.10 0.19
C ARG A 52 6.75 -16.34 -0.66
N ARG A 53 6.18 -15.29 -0.06
CA ARG A 53 5.32 -14.34 -0.75
C ARG A 53 6.16 -13.38 -1.58
N SER A 54 5.68 -13.03 -2.75
CA SER A 54 6.27 -12.01 -3.59
C SER A 54 5.20 -11.10 -4.16
N VAL A 55 5.50 -9.80 -4.21
CA VAL A 55 4.65 -8.79 -4.82
C VAL A 55 5.49 -7.86 -5.69
N THR A 56 4.92 -7.47 -6.82
CA THR A 56 5.46 -6.40 -7.66
C THR A 56 4.48 -5.24 -7.70
N ILE A 57 4.95 -4.04 -7.37
CA ILE A 57 4.16 -2.81 -7.33
C ILE A 57 4.77 -1.80 -8.30
N LEU A 58 3.93 -1.25 -9.17
CA LEU A 58 4.27 -0.11 -10.02
C LEU A 58 3.76 1.17 -9.33
N TRP A 59 4.67 2.09 -9.02
CA TRP A 59 4.36 3.31 -8.28
C TRP A 59 4.07 4.50 -9.20
N GLU A 60 3.10 5.33 -8.83
CA GLU A 60 2.70 6.51 -9.60
C GLU A 60 3.79 7.56 -9.70
N SER A 61 4.66 7.66 -8.68
CA SER A 61 5.83 8.55 -8.68
C SER A 61 6.92 8.14 -9.68
N GLY A 62 6.73 7.04 -10.43
CA GLY A 62 7.69 6.53 -11.38
C GLY A 62 8.72 5.62 -10.72
N GLY A 63 8.30 4.41 -10.36
CA GLY A 63 9.17 3.39 -9.76
C GLY A 63 8.54 2.00 -9.81
N LEU A 64 9.36 0.97 -9.66
CA LEU A 64 8.90 -0.41 -9.56
C LEU A 64 9.56 -1.04 -8.32
N SER A 65 8.76 -1.56 -7.40
CA SER A 65 9.29 -2.37 -6.30
C SER A 65 8.88 -3.84 -6.47
N CYS A 66 9.82 -4.72 -6.13
CA CYS A 66 9.62 -6.16 -6.06
C CYS A 66 10.02 -6.62 -4.67
N GLN A 67 9.05 -7.00 -3.85
CA GLN A 67 9.31 -7.52 -2.51
C GLN A 67 9.17 -9.04 -2.50
N TYR A 68 10.06 -9.70 -1.77
CA TYR A 68 10.09 -11.15 -1.61
C TYR A 68 10.34 -11.50 -0.13
N GLY A 69 9.48 -12.35 0.43
CA GLY A 69 9.53 -12.74 1.83
C GLY A 69 9.16 -11.59 2.77
N GLN A 70 8.98 -11.92 4.05
CA GLN A 70 8.66 -10.96 5.12
C GLN A 70 7.38 -10.11 4.89
N ILE A 71 6.44 -10.61 4.08
CA ILE A 71 5.10 -10.02 3.95
C ILE A 71 4.19 -10.72 4.96
N SER A 72 3.75 -10.01 5.99
CA SER A 72 2.86 -10.56 7.02
C SER A 72 1.53 -11.04 6.41
N ASP A 73 0.81 -11.89 7.16
CA ASP A 73 -0.51 -12.38 6.74
C ASP A 73 -1.50 -11.24 6.46
N ASP A 74 -1.47 -10.19 7.30
CA ASP A 74 -2.34 -9.03 7.16
C ASP A 74 -2.01 -8.23 5.89
N HIS A 75 -0.73 -7.92 5.66
CA HIS A 75 -0.32 -7.23 4.44
C HIS A 75 -0.63 -8.07 3.20
N TRP A 76 -0.44 -9.39 3.28
CA TRP A 76 -0.75 -10.29 2.19
C TRP A 76 -2.23 -10.30 1.83
N GLU A 77 -3.13 -10.26 2.81
CA GLU A 77 -4.56 -10.18 2.57
C GLU A 77 -4.94 -8.86 1.88
N ILE A 78 -4.39 -7.74 2.32
CA ILE A 78 -4.62 -6.42 1.71
C ILE A 78 -4.14 -6.42 0.25
N LEU A 79 -2.93 -6.93 -0.02
CA LEU A 79 -2.38 -7.03 -1.37
C LEU A 79 -3.23 -7.94 -2.28
N LYS A 80 -3.74 -9.06 -1.77
CA LYS A 80 -4.68 -9.93 -2.52
C LYS A 80 -5.98 -9.20 -2.82
N MET A 81 -6.58 -8.51 -1.86
CA MET A 81 -7.82 -7.74 -2.07
C MET A 81 -7.63 -6.65 -3.13
N ALA A 82 -6.53 -5.89 -3.06
CA ALA A 82 -6.18 -4.90 -4.07
C ALA A 82 -6.04 -5.56 -5.45
N PHE A 83 -5.23 -6.61 -5.56
CA PHE A 83 -4.97 -7.30 -6.83
C PHE A 83 -6.23 -7.89 -7.48
N MET A 84 -7.15 -8.43 -6.69
CA MET A 84 -8.42 -9.00 -7.17
C MET A 84 -9.48 -7.93 -7.53
N SER A 85 -9.24 -6.66 -7.21
CA SER A 85 -10.17 -5.56 -7.47
C SER A 85 -9.60 -4.59 -8.51
N THR A 86 -9.17 -3.41 -8.12
CA THR A 86 -8.63 -2.35 -9.00
C THR A 86 -7.14 -2.55 -9.29
N GLY A 87 -6.46 -3.31 -8.43
CA GLY A 87 -5.01 -3.40 -8.34
C GLY A 87 -4.38 -2.24 -7.57
N MET A 88 -5.15 -1.23 -7.13
CA MET A 88 -4.61 0.00 -6.55
C MET A 88 -4.38 -0.11 -5.04
N ILE A 89 -3.27 0.45 -4.58
CA ILE A 89 -2.90 0.53 -3.17
C ILE A 89 -2.40 1.93 -2.81
N SER A 90 -2.44 2.24 -1.53
CA SER A 90 -1.75 3.37 -0.92
C SER A 90 -0.89 2.89 0.25
N VAL A 91 0.24 3.58 0.47
CA VAL A 91 1.13 3.39 1.61
C VAL A 91 1.40 4.76 2.22
N LEU A 92 1.20 4.87 3.53
CA LEU A 92 1.70 6.00 4.31
C LEU A 92 3.08 5.64 4.87
N SER A 93 4.10 6.46 4.62
CA SER A 93 5.47 6.17 5.05
C SER A 93 6.21 7.44 5.47
N ASP A 94 7.00 7.34 6.53
CA ASP A 94 7.97 8.35 6.98
C ASP A 94 9.40 8.06 6.49
N GLN A 95 9.59 7.00 5.69
CA GLN A 95 10.88 6.65 5.09
C GLN A 95 11.22 7.59 3.94
N THR A 96 12.50 7.92 3.84
CA THR A 96 13.04 8.79 2.77
C THR A 96 13.63 7.98 1.62
N GLY A 97 13.90 8.63 0.48
CA GLY A 97 14.54 7.96 -0.67
C GLY A 97 13.58 7.01 -1.39
N GLU A 98 14.01 5.75 -1.59
CA GLU A 98 13.20 4.69 -2.23
C GLU A 98 12.71 3.64 -1.21
N ASP A 99 13.11 3.74 0.06
CA ASP A 99 12.81 2.73 1.10
C ASP A 99 11.31 2.66 1.42
N TRP A 100 10.58 3.76 1.24
CA TRP A 100 9.12 3.80 1.39
C TRP A 100 8.40 2.80 0.47
N MET A 101 8.99 2.43 -0.66
CA MET A 101 8.40 1.46 -1.60
C MET A 101 8.34 0.02 -1.06
N TYR A 102 9.01 -0.23 0.07
CA TYR A 102 9.04 -1.52 0.77
C TYR A 102 8.39 -1.45 2.15
N ASP A 103 7.93 -0.26 2.56
CA ASP A 103 7.26 -0.04 3.83
C ASP A 103 5.78 -0.40 3.72
N LEU A 104 5.38 -1.50 4.37
CA LEU A 104 3.99 -1.95 4.36
C LEU A 104 3.24 -1.59 5.65
N ARG A 105 3.84 -0.84 6.59
CA ARG A 105 3.26 -0.58 7.92
C ARG A 105 1.86 0.02 7.87
N PHE A 106 1.60 0.88 6.90
CA PHE A 106 0.32 1.56 6.71
C PHE A 106 -0.17 1.36 5.26
N LEU A 107 -0.19 0.10 4.83
CA LEU A 107 -0.69 -0.33 3.54
C LEU A 107 -2.22 -0.39 3.52
N GLU A 108 -2.83 0.14 2.47
CA GLU A 108 -4.28 0.07 2.23
C GLU A 108 -4.59 -0.32 0.77
N ALA A 109 -5.72 -1.00 0.57
CA ALA A 109 -6.28 -1.28 -0.75
C ALA A 109 -7.26 -0.16 -1.14
N VAL A 110 -7.06 0.43 -2.31
CA VAL A 110 -7.91 1.52 -2.81
C VAL A 110 -9.11 0.92 -3.56
N ARG A 111 -10.32 1.24 -3.08
CA ARG A 111 -11.59 0.72 -3.60
C ARG A 111 -12.18 1.57 -4.71
#